data_AF-A0A6A6LTW9-F1
#
_entry.id   AF-A0A6A6LTW9-F1
#
_cell.length_a   1.000
_cell.length_b   1.000
_cell.length_c   1.000
_cell.angle_alpha   90.00
_cell.angle_beta   90.00
_cell.angle_gamma   90.00
#
_symmetry.space_group_name_H-M   'P 1'
#
loop_
_entity.id
_entity.type
_entity.pdbx_description
1 polymer ?
#
loop_
_entity_poly.entity_id
_entity_poly.type
_entity_poly.pdbx_seq_one_letter_code
_entity_poly.pdbx_strand_id
1 'polypeptide(L)'
;MRDGSGGCLRKRLKSSSVCRQGEGFAKVPQVKVPDTSTAVWVNTSMTRADCERECYKNCSCSAYASIKIPGKEVGCLAWYGDLMDIVDLTDHSGHDVHVRADAIELAEIARSNGFLEMKGMLAFLVVSVSSAWFASVIFAYLWLRKRKKRDPIRSSFLNWSKRFEIIVGIARGILYLHQDSRLRIIHKDLKSSNILLDSEMNPKISDFRMARILKGDQIQHKTHRVIETYGYMSPEYAMFGKFSIKSDVFSFGVILLEIISGKKSNGFHQEDPSLTLIGHVWELWKEGRALEMVDSTLKESYNSHEVMKCIRIALLCVQEDAMRPTISAIILMLDSEIDLPYPKQPAFIFRTSCSSSLIWEGRSSINEVTITETLAR
;
A
#
# COMPACT_ATOMS: atom_id res chain seq x y z
N MET A 1 -25.68 52.23 14.57
CA MET A 1 -25.32 51.86 15.95
C MET A 1 -26.62 51.63 16.71
N ARG A 2 -26.80 50.47 17.35
CA ARG A 2 -27.98 50.24 18.20
C ARG A 2 -27.71 50.93 19.53
N ASP A 3 -28.64 51.79 19.96
CA ASP A 3 -28.60 52.39 21.28
C ASP A 3 -28.78 51.28 22.33
N GLY A 4 -27.69 50.95 23.04
CA GLY A 4 -27.65 49.94 24.09
C GLY A 4 -27.87 50.51 25.50
N SER A 5 -28.16 51.81 25.63
CA SER A 5 -28.29 52.49 26.93
C SER A 5 -29.41 51.93 27.80
N GLY A 6 -30.40 51.23 27.21
CA GLY A 6 -31.48 50.54 27.93
C GLY A 6 -31.18 49.11 28.40
N GLY A 7 -30.02 48.54 28.06
CA GLY A 7 -29.66 47.17 28.43
C GLY A 7 -30.53 46.07 27.80
N CYS A 8 -30.36 44.82 28.24
CA CYS A 8 -31.20 43.70 27.84
C CYS A 8 -32.44 43.60 28.76
N LEU A 9 -33.63 43.73 28.19
CA LEU A 9 -34.88 43.53 28.93
C LEU A 9 -35.27 42.04 28.93
N ARG A 10 -35.72 41.52 30.07
CA ARG A 10 -36.35 40.19 30.14
C ARG A 10 -37.52 40.16 29.17
N LYS A 11 -37.61 39.11 28.34
CA LYS A 11 -38.63 38.98 27.28
C LYS A 11 -40.09 39.05 27.78
N ARG A 12 -40.34 38.84 29.08
CA ARG A 12 -41.65 39.01 29.71
C ARG A 12 -41.57 40.08 30.81
N LEU A 13 -42.09 41.29 30.54
CA LEU A 13 -42.23 42.36 31.53
C LEU A 13 -43.65 42.43 32.11
N LYS A 14 -43.72 42.62 33.43
CA LYS A 14 -44.80 43.25 34.23
C LYS A 14 -46.13 42.49 34.39
N SER A 15 -46.16 41.45 35.22
CA SER A 15 -47.17 41.33 36.30
C SER A 15 -47.08 40.04 37.12
N SER A 16 -46.35 39.01 36.67
CA SER A 16 -46.13 37.81 37.50
C SER A 16 -44.77 37.86 38.17
N SER A 17 -44.77 37.81 39.50
CA SER A 17 -43.57 37.53 40.29
C SER A 17 -42.94 36.23 39.77
N VAL A 18 -41.72 36.30 39.24
CA VAL A 18 -40.93 35.11 38.86
C VAL A 18 -40.71 34.20 40.09
N CYS A 19 -40.74 34.76 41.30
CA CYS A 19 -40.53 34.00 42.52
C CYS A 19 -41.75 33.16 42.93
N ARG A 20 -41.48 31.93 43.40
CA ARG A 20 -42.40 30.90 43.89
C ARG A 20 -43.39 30.34 42.87
N GLN A 21 -43.00 30.28 41.61
CA GLN A 21 -43.82 29.77 40.50
C GLN A 21 -43.10 28.69 39.65
N GLY A 22 -42.15 27.97 40.26
CA GLY A 22 -41.37 26.94 39.57
C GLY A 22 -40.13 27.50 38.87
N GLU A 23 -39.70 28.69 39.26
CA GLU A 23 -38.45 29.30 38.83
C GLU A 23 -37.23 28.50 39.25
N GLY A 24 -36.13 28.80 38.58
CA GLY A 24 -34.82 28.24 38.88
C GLY A 24 -33.74 29.14 38.30
N PHE A 25 -32.58 28.57 38.03
CA PHE A 25 -31.43 29.32 37.54
C PHE A 25 -30.92 28.76 36.22
N ALA A 26 -30.82 29.63 35.21
CA ALA A 26 -30.19 29.32 33.95
C ALA A 26 -28.68 29.59 34.07
N LYS A 27 -27.85 28.60 33.71
CA LYS A 27 -26.40 28.75 33.68
C LYS A 27 -25.97 29.54 32.44
N VAL A 28 -25.25 30.63 32.66
CA VAL A 28 -24.56 31.42 31.64
C VAL A 28 -23.06 31.14 31.80
N PRO A 29 -22.48 30.27 30.95
CA PRO A 29 -21.11 29.82 31.12
C PRO A 29 -20.09 30.86 30.68
N GLN A 30 -18.94 30.91 31.36
CA GLN A 30 -17.72 31.60 30.88
C GLN A 30 -17.88 33.11 30.61
N VAL A 31 -18.58 33.83 31.49
CA VAL A 31 -18.75 35.27 31.36
C VAL A 31 -17.93 36.06 32.38
N LYS A 32 -17.65 37.32 32.07
CA LYS A 32 -17.29 38.31 33.10
C LYS A 32 -18.48 38.43 34.05
N VAL A 33 -18.24 38.27 35.34
CA VAL A 33 -19.27 38.45 36.36
C VAL A 33 -19.86 39.86 36.30
N PRO A 34 -21.16 40.04 36.62
CA PRO A 34 -21.76 41.37 36.67
C PRO A 34 -21.05 42.28 37.67
N ASP A 35 -21.25 43.60 37.55
CA ASP A 35 -20.59 44.61 38.36
C ASP A 35 -20.54 44.23 39.85
N THR A 36 -19.32 44.01 40.34
CA THR A 36 -19.06 43.53 41.70
C THR A 36 -19.34 44.58 42.77
N SER A 37 -19.46 45.86 42.41
CA SER A 37 -19.83 46.92 43.35
C SER A 37 -21.27 46.78 43.87
N THR A 38 -22.13 46.12 43.10
CA THR A 38 -23.54 45.82 43.44
C THR A 38 -23.74 44.41 43.99
N ALA A 39 -22.66 43.62 44.05
CA ALA A 39 -22.69 42.24 44.48
C ALA A 39 -22.54 42.13 46.00
N VAL A 40 -23.24 41.16 46.59
CA VAL A 40 -23.16 40.86 48.01
C VAL A 40 -22.51 39.50 48.22
N TRP A 41 -21.46 39.47 49.03
CA TRP A 41 -20.87 38.21 49.50
C TRP A 41 -21.81 37.56 50.51
N VAL A 42 -22.46 36.47 50.10
CA VAL A 42 -23.40 35.73 50.96
C VAL A 42 -22.63 34.91 51.99
N ASN A 43 -21.56 34.24 51.54
CA ASN A 43 -20.61 33.56 52.41
C ASN A 43 -19.27 33.37 51.66
N THR A 44 -18.18 33.31 52.41
CA THR A 44 -16.83 33.08 51.89
C THR A 44 -16.44 31.61 51.81
N SER A 45 -17.30 30.71 52.32
CA SER A 45 -17.17 29.25 52.22
C SER A 45 -18.56 28.64 52.09
N MET A 46 -18.94 28.17 50.90
CA MET A 46 -20.13 27.34 50.70
C MET A 46 -20.13 26.61 49.35
N THR A 47 -20.94 25.55 49.22
CA THR A 47 -21.08 24.84 47.94
C THR A 47 -21.92 25.63 46.94
N ARG A 48 -21.79 25.30 45.65
CA ARG A 48 -22.66 25.85 44.59
C ARG A 48 -24.15 25.64 44.90
N ALA A 49 -24.51 24.46 45.41
CA ALA A 49 -25.89 24.12 45.73
C ALA A 49 -26.44 24.91 46.93
N ASP A 50 -25.59 25.22 47.92
CA ASP A 50 -25.99 26.06 49.06
C ASP A 50 -26.14 27.53 48.63
N CYS A 51 -25.26 28.01 47.75
CA CYS A 51 -25.35 29.35 47.16
C CYS A 51 -26.64 29.53 46.35
N GLU A 52 -26.97 28.51 45.54
CA GLU A 52 -28.23 28.43 44.81
C GLU A 52 -29.42 28.47 45.76
N ARG A 53 -29.39 27.67 46.85
CA ARG A 53 -30.47 27.61 47.85
C ARG A 53 -30.67 28.95 48.57
N GLU A 54 -29.59 29.64 48.93
CA GLU A 54 -29.69 30.95 49.59
C GLU A 54 -30.24 32.03 48.66
N CYS A 55 -29.77 32.08 47.41
CA CYS A 55 -30.34 32.96 46.39
C CYS A 55 -31.81 32.59 46.10
N TYR A 56 -32.15 31.30 46.11
CA TYR A 56 -33.51 30.81 45.89
C TYR A 56 -34.49 31.29 46.98
N LYS A 57 -34.09 31.29 48.25
CA LYS A 57 -34.93 31.76 49.38
C LYS A 57 -35.28 33.24 49.29
N ASN A 58 -34.42 34.06 48.69
CA ASN A 58 -34.61 35.50 48.58
C ASN A 58 -35.15 35.88 47.19
N CYS A 59 -36.42 36.27 47.11
CA CYS A 59 -37.08 36.63 45.85
C CYS A 59 -36.46 37.84 45.12
N SER A 60 -35.70 38.69 45.83
CA SER A 60 -34.98 39.80 45.22
C SER A 60 -33.70 39.35 44.52
N CYS A 61 -33.21 38.13 44.79
CA CYS A 61 -31.98 37.62 44.17
C CYS A 61 -32.20 37.41 42.66
N SER A 62 -31.36 38.03 41.85
CA SER A 62 -31.44 37.99 40.38
C SER A 62 -30.42 37.04 39.77
N ALA A 63 -29.26 36.87 40.40
CA ALA A 63 -28.26 35.90 40.01
C ALA A 63 -27.30 35.56 41.14
N TYR A 64 -26.58 34.45 40.99
CA TYR A 64 -25.43 34.12 41.83
C TYR A 64 -24.28 33.54 41.02
N ALA A 65 -23.08 33.57 41.59
CA ALA A 65 -21.89 32.93 41.05
C ALA A 65 -21.07 32.31 42.19
N SER A 66 -20.43 31.18 41.88
CA SER A 66 -19.48 30.53 42.79
C SER A 66 -18.07 30.91 42.37
N ILE A 67 -17.40 31.72 43.19
CA ILE A 67 -16.07 32.28 42.88
C ILE A 67 -15.02 31.56 43.71
N LYS A 68 -14.01 31.00 43.03
CA LYS A 68 -12.88 30.35 43.69
C LYS A 68 -11.89 31.42 44.15
N ILE A 69 -11.75 31.60 45.45
CA ILE A 69 -10.82 32.57 46.04
C ILE A 69 -9.47 31.87 46.24
N PRO A 70 -8.34 32.43 45.74
CA PRO A 70 -7.02 31.86 45.98
C PRO A 70 -6.72 31.71 47.49
N GLY A 71 -6.37 30.50 47.92
CA GLY A 71 -6.05 30.21 49.33
C GLY A 71 -7.25 30.09 50.29
N LYS A 72 -8.48 30.14 49.78
CA LYS A 72 -9.72 29.94 50.56
C LYS A 72 -10.66 28.97 49.83
N GLU A 73 -11.76 28.60 50.50
CA GLU A 73 -12.83 27.82 49.88
C GLU A 73 -13.63 28.64 48.85
N VAL A 74 -14.53 27.97 48.12
CA VAL A 74 -15.38 28.62 47.12
C VAL A 74 -16.38 29.54 47.81
N GLY A 75 -16.35 30.83 47.46
CA GLY A 75 -17.27 31.82 47.98
C GLY A 75 -18.50 31.99 47.08
N CYS A 76 -19.59 32.47 47.69
CA CYS A 76 -20.86 32.74 47.02
C CYS A 76 -21.08 34.25 46.88
N LEU A 77 -21.23 34.68 45.64
CA LEU A 77 -21.50 36.06 45.27
C LEU A 77 -22.91 36.13 44.67
N ALA A 78 -23.76 37.04 45.17
CA ALA A 78 -25.15 37.19 44.73
C ALA A 78 -25.50 38.65 44.37
N TRP A 79 -26.45 38.81 43.44
CA TRP A 79 -26.94 40.11 42.97
C TRP A 79 -28.44 40.21 43.20
N TYR A 80 -28.94 41.40 43.58
CA TYR A 80 -30.34 41.62 43.99
C TYR A 80 -31.13 42.59 43.11
N GLY A 81 -30.68 42.82 41.88
CA GLY A 81 -31.30 43.75 40.94
C GLY A 81 -30.80 43.53 39.52
N ASP A 82 -30.70 44.61 38.75
CA ASP A 82 -30.26 44.56 37.36
C ASP A 82 -28.80 44.09 37.24
N LEU A 83 -28.55 43.23 36.26
CA LEU A 83 -27.23 42.66 36.00
C LEU A 83 -26.56 43.48 34.90
N MET A 84 -25.58 44.30 35.28
CA MET A 84 -24.85 45.17 34.36
C MET A 84 -23.42 44.67 34.14
N ASP A 85 -22.84 45.03 32.99
CA ASP A 85 -21.45 44.74 32.62
C ASP A 85 -21.10 43.24 32.52
N ILE A 86 -22.08 42.39 32.17
CA ILE A 86 -21.82 41.01 31.77
C ILE A 86 -21.26 41.01 30.35
N VAL A 87 -20.08 40.42 30.18
CA VAL A 87 -19.40 40.29 28.88
C VAL A 87 -19.04 38.83 28.64
N ASP A 88 -19.27 38.34 27.43
CA ASP A 88 -18.87 37.00 27.02
C ASP A 88 -17.34 36.93 26.91
N LEU A 89 -16.71 36.01 27.65
CA LEU A 89 -15.25 35.84 27.65
C LEU A 89 -14.90 34.53 26.95
N THR A 90 -14.33 34.63 25.76
CA THR A 90 -13.92 33.47 24.95
C THR A 90 -12.68 32.75 25.49
N ASP A 91 -11.95 33.35 26.41
CA ASP A 91 -10.57 32.96 26.75
C ASP A 91 -10.46 32.08 28.01
N HIS A 92 -11.53 31.36 28.38
CA HIS A 92 -11.62 30.46 29.55
C HIS A 92 -11.31 31.09 30.92
N SER A 93 -11.17 32.41 30.98
CA SER A 93 -10.97 33.21 32.20
C SER A 93 -12.29 33.64 32.85
N GLY A 94 -13.42 33.30 32.23
CA GLY A 94 -14.76 33.64 32.70
C GLY A 94 -15.27 32.74 33.82
N HIS A 95 -16.32 33.22 34.50
CA HIS A 95 -17.01 32.49 35.55
C HIS A 95 -18.42 32.11 35.10
N ASP A 96 -18.93 31.00 35.64
CA ASP A 96 -20.31 30.60 35.40
C ASP A 96 -21.25 31.40 36.29
N VAL A 97 -22.12 32.20 35.68
CA VAL A 97 -23.14 32.99 36.38
C VAL A 97 -24.50 32.30 36.22
N HIS A 98 -25.24 32.18 37.30
CA HIS A 98 -26.53 31.51 37.34
C HIS A 98 -27.63 32.55 37.54
N VAL A 99 -28.41 32.81 36.48
CA VAL A 99 -29.41 33.89 36.43
C VAL A 99 -30.79 33.32 36.70
N ARG A 100 -31.56 33.95 37.59
CA ARG A 100 -32.91 33.51 37.91
C ARG A 100 -33.83 33.67 36.70
N ALA A 101 -34.48 32.58 36.31
CA ALA A 101 -35.38 32.49 35.17
C ALA A 101 -36.67 31.72 35.55
N ASP A 102 -37.76 31.98 34.83
CA ASP A 102 -39.04 31.29 35.07
C ASP A 102 -39.04 29.85 34.51
N ALA A 103 -40.01 29.06 34.98
CA ALA A 103 -40.15 27.64 34.63
C ALA A 103 -40.25 27.39 33.11
N ILE A 104 -40.87 28.31 32.36
CA ILE A 104 -41.12 28.15 30.93
C ILE A 104 -39.82 28.36 30.16
N GLU A 105 -39.07 29.41 30.50
CA GLU A 105 -37.76 29.68 29.90
C GLU A 105 -36.76 28.54 30.17
N LEU A 106 -36.76 28.00 31.40
CA LEU A 106 -35.93 26.84 31.74
C LEU A 106 -36.31 25.58 30.96
N ALA A 107 -37.60 25.34 30.76
CA ALA A 107 -38.09 24.20 29.97
C ALA A 107 -37.69 24.31 28.49
N GLU A 108 -37.69 25.53 27.93
CA GLU A 108 -37.28 25.78 26.55
C GLU A 108 -35.77 25.55 26.37
N ILE A 109 -34.95 26.04 27.31
CA ILE A 109 -33.49 25.81 27.33
C ILE A 109 -33.18 24.30 27.42
N ALA A 110 -33.88 23.56 28.29
CA ALA A 110 -33.69 22.11 28.44
C ALA A 110 -34.04 21.33 27.17
N ARG A 111 -35.14 21.70 26.48
CA ARG A 111 -35.58 21.06 25.23
C ARG A 111 -34.59 21.27 24.08
N SER A 112 -33.98 22.45 23.99
CA SER A 112 -32.93 22.77 23.01
C SER A 112 -31.71 21.88 23.16
N ASN A 113 -31.22 21.72 24.40
CA ASN A 113 -30.01 20.95 24.67
C ASN A 113 -30.20 19.44 24.43
N GLY A 114 -31.37 18.89 24.78
CA GLY A 114 -31.66 17.46 24.54
C GLY A 114 -31.71 17.06 23.06
N PHE A 115 -32.09 17.97 22.17
CA PHE A 115 -32.11 17.72 20.72
C PHE A 115 -30.69 17.61 20.11
N LEU A 116 -29.71 18.32 20.69
CA LEU A 116 -28.34 18.32 20.20
C LEU A 116 -27.61 17.00 20.56
N GLU A 117 -27.81 16.49 21.77
CA GLU A 117 -27.22 15.21 22.21
C GLU A 117 -27.73 14.01 21.36
N MET A 118 -29.02 14.00 21.01
CA MET A 118 -29.61 12.93 20.20
C MET A 118 -29.03 12.85 18.78
N LYS A 119 -28.68 14.01 18.18
CA LYS A 119 -28.03 14.05 16.86
C LYS A 119 -26.59 13.55 16.89
N GLY A 120 -25.86 13.82 17.96
CA GLY A 120 -24.50 13.33 18.16
C GLY A 120 -24.46 11.80 18.16
N MET A 121 -25.35 11.16 18.93
CA MET A 121 -25.42 9.70 19.04
C MET A 121 -25.73 9.00 17.71
N LEU A 122 -26.65 9.55 16.91
CA LEU A 122 -27.04 8.96 15.63
C LEU A 122 -25.91 8.99 14.59
N ALA A 123 -25.09 10.05 14.59
CA ALA A 123 -23.97 10.20 13.67
C ALA A 123 -22.90 9.11 13.90
N PHE A 124 -22.59 8.76 15.15
CA PHE A 124 -21.62 7.72 15.47
C PHE A 124 -22.04 6.32 14.97
N LEU A 125 -23.33 5.99 15.07
CA LEU A 125 -23.84 4.69 14.62
C LEU A 125 -23.73 4.54 13.09
N VAL A 126 -24.06 5.59 12.32
CA VAL A 126 -24.01 5.56 10.86
C VAL A 126 -22.58 5.39 10.33
N VAL A 127 -21.62 6.10 10.94
CA VAL A 127 -20.20 6.01 10.56
C VAL A 127 -19.65 4.60 10.82
N SER A 128 -19.99 4.02 11.99
CA SER A 128 -19.56 2.68 12.36
C SER A 128 -20.05 1.61 11.37
N VAL A 129 -21.35 1.61 11.06
CA VAL A 129 -21.95 0.65 10.12
C VAL A 129 -21.35 0.77 8.72
N SER A 130 -21.15 2.01 8.25
CA SER A 130 -20.56 2.27 6.92
C SER A 130 -19.13 1.76 6.81
N SER A 131 -18.33 1.94 7.87
CA SER A 131 -16.95 1.46 7.93
C SER A 131 -16.86 -0.07 7.90
N ALA A 132 -17.74 -0.75 8.64
CA ALA A 132 -17.80 -2.21 8.68
C ALA A 132 -18.24 -2.82 7.34
N TRP A 133 -19.20 -2.18 6.66
CA TRP A 133 -19.62 -2.59 5.32
C TRP A 133 -18.48 -2.45 4.31
N PHE A 134 -17.77 -1.31 4.31
CA PHE A 134 -16.66 -1.06 3.38
C PHE A 134 -15.50 -2.05 3.60
N ALA A 135 -15.15 -2.34 4.86
CA ALA A 135 -14.15 -3.33 5.22
C ALA A 135 -14.55 -4.74 4.74
N SER A 136 -15.83 -5.10 4.88
CA SER A 136 -16.37 -6.39 4.42
C SER A 136 -16.32 -6.53 2.90
N VAL A 137 -16.62 -5.46 2.16
CA VAL A 137 -16.52 -5.42 0.69
C VAL A 137 -15.06 -5.54 0.24
N ILE A 138 -14.13 -4.80 0.87
CA ILE A 138 -12.69 -4.91 0.58
C ILE A 138 -12.20 -6.32 0.87
N PHE A 139 -12.57 -6.89 2.02
CA PHE A 139 -12.20 -8.26 2.38
C PHE A 139 -12.74 -9.27 1.37
N ALA A 140 -14.01 -9.15 0.98
CA ALA A 140 -14.61 -10.00 -0.05
C ALA A 140 -13.91 -9.85 -1.40
N TYR A 141 -13.58 -8.63 -1.83
CA TYR A 141 -12.82 -8.38 -3.06
C TYR A 141 -11.42 -9.01 -3.02
N LEU A 142 -10.67 -8.83 -1.93
CA LEU A 142 -9.35 -9.43 -1.73
C LEU A 142 -9.45 -10.96 -1.68
N TRP A 143 -10.47 -11.49 -1.01
CA TRP A 143 -10.74 -12.92 -0.92
C TRP A 143 -11.09 -13.53 -2.28
N LEU A 144 -11.97 -12.89 -3.05
CA LEU A 144 -12.31 -13.30 -4.43
C LEU A 144 -11.09 -13.23 -5.36
N ARG A 145 -10.26 -12.18 -5.24
CA ARG A 145 -8.99 -12.07 -5.99
C ARG A 145 -8.01 -13.18 -5.62
N LYS A 146 -7.97 -13.60 -4.35
CA LYS A 146 -7.14 -14.73 -3.87
C LYS A 146 -7.72 -16.07 -4.32
N ARG A 147 -9.05 -16.24 -4.34
CA ARG A 147 -9.74 -17.44 -4.83
C ARG A 147 -9.55 -17.64 -6.34
N LYS A 148 -9.65 -16.57 -7.15
CA LYS A 148 -9.40 -16.60 -8.60
C LYS A 148 -7.94 -16.92 -8.97
N LYS A 149 -6.98 -16.66 -8.07
CA LYS A 149 -5.59 -17.12 -8.22
C LYS A 149 -5.40 -18.60 -7.86
N ARG A 150 -6.39 -19.22 -7.24
CA ARG A 150 -6.30 -20.55 -6.62
C ARG A 150 -7.56 -21.34 -6.98
N ASP A 151 -7.86 -21.46 -8.27
CA ASP A 151 -8.82 -22.44 -8.76
C ASP A 151 -8.15 -23.82 -8.72
N PRO A 152 -8.45 -24.70 -7.74
CA PRO A 152 -7.85 -26.03 -7.67
C PRO A 152 -8.23 -26.88 -8.88
N ILE A 153 -9.36 -26.58 -9.53
CA ILE A 153 -9.81 -27.24 -10.77
C ILE A 153 -8.80 -26.96 -11.89
N ARG A 154 -8.32 -25.71 -12.04
CA ARG A 154 -7.31 -25.37 -13.06
C ARG A 154 -5.92 -25.96 -12.76
N SER A 155 -5.60 -26.14 -11.47
CA SER A 155 -4.38 -26.83 -11.02
C SER A 155 -4.36 -28.32 -11.39
N SER A 156 -5.53 -28.96 -11.56
CA SER A 156 -5.61 -30.37 -11.97
C SER A 156 -5.39 -30.60 -13.47
N PHE A 157 -5.55 -29.56 -14.31
CA PHE A 157 -5.40 -29.66 -15.77
C PHE A 157 -3.94 -29.55 -16.25
N LEU A 158 -3.03 -29.00 -15.44
CA LEU A 158 -1.60 -28.84 -15.79
C LEU A 158 -0.73 -29.83 -14.99
N ASN A 159 -1.03 -31.12 -15.14
CA ASN A 159 -0.12 -32.19 -14.72
C ASN A 159 1.19 -32.13 -15.52
N TRP A 160 2.19 -32.92 -15.11
CA TRP A 160 3.50 -32.89 -15.74
C TRP A 160 3.46 -33.20 -17.25
N SER A 161 2.69 -34.22 -17.65
CA SER A 161 2.52 -34.58 -19.07
C SER A 161 2.01 -33.40 -19.91
N LYS A 162 0.99 -32.67 -19.45
CA LYS A 162 0.48 -31.50 -20.18
C LYS A 162 1.50 -30.35 -20.19
N ARG A 163 2.27 -30.16 -19.11
CA ARG A 163 3.37 -29.17 -19.08
C ARG A 163 4.46 -29.52 -20.09
N PHE A 164 4.82 -30.79 -20.20
CA PHE A 164 5.81 -31.27 -21.18
C PHE A 164 5.33 -31.04 -22.61
N GLU A 165 4.07 -31.36 -22.93
CA GLU A 165 3.46 -31.06 -24.24
C GLU A 165 3.52 -29.56 -24.57
N ILE A 166 3.24 -28.69 -23.59
CA ILE A 166 3.36 -27.24 -23.73
C ILE A 166 4.81 -26.82 -24.00
N ILE A 167 5.79 -27.37 -23.28
CA ILE A 167 7.22 -27.09 -23.47
C ILE A 167 7.63 -27.42 -24.91
N VAL A 168 7.30 -28.62 -25.38
CA VAL A 168 7.60 -29.08 -26.74
C VAL A 168 6.88 -28.21 -27.77
N GLY A 169 5.62 -27.87 -27.55
CA GLY A 169 4.85 -27.00 -28.44
C GLY A 169 5.43 -25.59 -28.56
N ILE A 170 5.90 -24.99 -27.45
CA ILE A 170 6.61 -23.70 -27.47
C ILE A 170 7.90 -23.82 -28.28
N ALA A 171 8.69 -24.86 -28.05
CA ALA A 171 9.95 -25.08 -28.78
C ALA A 171 9.71 -25.20 -30.30
N ARG A 172 8.67 -25.94 -30.70
CA ARG A 172 8.23 -26.05 -32.11
C ARG A 172 7.78 -24.70 -32.68
N GLY A 173 7.04 -23.90 -31.90
CA GLY A 173 6.66 -22.55 -32.31
C GLY A 173 7.88 -21.64 -32.55
N ILE A 174 8.89 -21.71 -31.68
CA ILE A 174 10.14 -20.95 -31.84
C ILE A 174 10.95 -21.48 -33.04
N LEU A 175 11.04 -22.79 -33.23
CA LEU A 175 11.67 -23.41 -34.40
C LEU A 175 11.05 -22.88 -35.70
N TYR A 176 9.72 -22.82 -35.76
CA TYR A 176 9.03 -22.27 -36.91
C TYR A 176 9.44 -20.82 -37.18
N LEU A 177 9.51 -19.97 -36.17
CA LEU A 177 9.95 -18.58 -36.34
C LEU A 177 11.40 -18.47 -36.81
N HIS A 178 12.29 -19.34 -36.32
CA HIS A 178 13.73 -19.25 -36.59
C HIS A 178 14.16 -19.93 -37.90
N GLN A 179 13.49 -21.01 -38.30
CA GLN A 179 13.96 -21.91 -39.36
C GLN A 179 12.88 -22.25 -40.40
N ASP A 180 11.68 -22.64 -39.99
CA ASP A 180 10.69 -23.21 -40.93
C ASP A 180 9.83 -22.16 -41.62
N SER A 181 9.74 -20.96 -41.06
CA SER A 181 9.04 -19.85 -41.68
C SER A 181 9.85 -19.27 -42.84
N ARG A 182 9.14 -18.77 -43.86
CA ARG A 182 9.74 -18.13 -45.04
C ARG A 182 10.71 -16.99 -44.69
N LEU A 183 10.45 -16.30 -43.59
CA LEU A 183 11.26 -15.20 -43.10
C LEU A 183 11.78 -15.58 -41.72
N ARG A 184 13.10 -15.54 -41.52
CA ARG A 184 13.69 -15.77 -40.20
C ARG A 184 13.29 -14.64 -39.25
N ILE A 185 12.45 -14.95 -38.26
CA ILE A 185 11.90 -13.98 -37.30
C ILE A 185 12.51 -14.21 -35.92
N ILE A 186 13.02 -13.16 -35.30
CA ILE A 186 13.39 -13.13 -33.87
C ILE A 186 12.26 -12.43 -33.12
N HIS A 187 11.72 -13.06 -32.08
CA HIS A 187 10.57 -12.55 -31.34
C HIS A 187 10.95 -11.39 -30.40
N LYS A 188 12.05 -11.52 -29.64
CA LYS A 188 12.61 -10.49 -28.72
C LYS A 188 11.78 -10.12 -27.48
N ASP A 189 10.68 -10.81 -27.22
CA ASP A 189 9.86 -10.60 -26.01
C ASP A 189 9.13 -11.91 -25.68
N LEU A 190 9.86 -13.02 -25.71
CA LEU A 190 9.33 -14.31 -25.29
C LEU A 190 9.25 -14.32 -23.76
N LYS A 191 8.03 -14.52 -23.24
CA LYS A 191 7.74 -14.63 -21.81
C LYS A 191 6.47 -15.44 -21.61
N SER A 192 6.27 -15.98 -20.41
CA SER A 192 5.10 -16.84 -20.14
C SER A 192 3.75 -16.15 -20.40
N SER A 193 3.64 -14.82 -20.21
CA SER A 193 2.40 -14.09 -20.54
C SER A 193 2.13 -13.93 -22.04
N ASN A 194 3.14 -14.15 -22.89
CA ASN A 194 3.02 -14.10 -24.35
C ASN A 194 2.84 -15.51 -24.96
N ILE A 195 2.81 -16.56 -24.12
CA ILE A 195 2.41 -17.90 -24.52
C ILE A 195 0.94 -18.10 -24.14
N LEU A 196 0.06 -18.09 -25.14
CA LEU A 196 -1.36 -18.34 -24.96
C LEU A 196 -1.64 -19.84 -25.06
N LEU A 197 -2.67 -20.32 -24.38
CA LEU A 197 -3.15 -21.69 -24.52
C LEU A 197 -4.54 -21.66 -25.15
N ASP A 198 -4.76 -22.46 -26.19
CA ASP A 198 -6.09 -22.63 -26.79
C ASP A 198 -6.99 -23.57 -25.98
N SER A 199 -8.20 -23.85 -26.49
CA SER A 199 -9.17 -24.72 -25.82
C SER A 199 -8.69 -26.15 -25.61
N GLU A 200 -7.69 -26.60 -26.38
CA GLU A 200 -7.08 -27.92 -26.29
C GLU A 200 -5.79 -27.91 -25.46
N MET A 201 -5.45 -26.78 -24.85
CA MET A 201 -4.22 -26.54 -24.08
C MET A 201 -2.94 -26.57 -24.93
N ASN A 202 -3.05 -26.33 -26.25
CA ASN A 202 -1.88 -26.17 -27.10
C ASN A 202 -1.30 -24.75 -26.99
N PRO A 203 0.03 -24.59 -26.92
CA PRO A 203 0.65 -23.28 -26.84
C PRO A 203 0.63 -22.53 -28.18
N LYS A 204 0.39 -21.22 -28.12
CA LYS A 204 0.46 -20.26 -29.23
C LYS A 204 1.33 -19.07 -28.81
N ILE A 205 2.37 -18.80 -29.58
CA ILE A 205 3.23 -17.63 -29.38
C ILE A 205 2.49 -16.38 -29.86
N SER A 206 2.50 -15.31 -29.06
CA SER A 206 1.77 -14.06 -29.32
C SER A 206 2.63 -12.83 -29.03
N ASP A 207 2.12 -11.65 -29.39
CA ASP A 207 2.78 -10.34 -29.20
C ASP A 207 4.10 -10.13 -29.98
N PHE A 208 3.99 -10.19 -31.31
CA PHE A 208 5.08 -9.92 -32.24
C PHE A 208 5.46 -8.44 -32.41
N ARG A 209 4.97 -7.54 -31.53
CA ARG A 209 5.25 -6.10 -31.63
C ARG A 209 6.74 -5.79 -31.63
N MET A 210 7.50 -6.59 -30.88
CA MET A 210 8.95 -6.46 -30.74
C MET A 210 9.73 -7.24 -31.80
N ALA A 211 9.06 -8.08 -32.58
CA ALA A 211 9.69 -9.04 -33.48
C ALA A 211 10.45 -8.35 -34.62
N ARG A 212 11.49 -9.02 -35.11
CA ARG A 212 12.36 -8.52 -36.19
C ARG A 212 12.63 -9.62 -37.19
N ILE A 213 12.59 -9.26 -38.47
CA ILE A 213 12.94 -10.15 -39.57
C ILE A 213 14.43 -10.00 -39.86
N LEU A 214 15.17 -11.10 -39.80
CA LEU A 214 16.54 -11.18 -40.28
C LEU A 214 16.53 -11.22 -41.81
N LYS A 215 17.33 -10.35 -42.45
CA LYS A 215 17.49 -10.31 -43.91
C LYS A 215 18.85 -10.89 -44.30
N GLY A 216 18.87 -11.78 -45.30
CA GLY A 216 20.09 -12.42 -45.81
C GLY A 216 20.78 -13.28 -44.75
N ASP A 217 22.11 -13.27 -44.76
CA ASP A 217 22.96 -14.09 -43.87
C ASP A 217 23.20 -13.45 -42.49
N GLN A 218 22.43 -12.43 -42.11
CA GLN A 218 22.61 -11.78 -40.82
C GLN A 218 22.22 -12.72 -39.67
N ILE A 219 23.17 -12.94 -38.76
CA ILE A 219 23.01 -13.85 -37.61
C ILE A 219 22.62 -13.07 -36.34
N GLN A 220 22.95 -11.78 -36.29
CA GLN A 220 22.79 -10.91 -35.12
C GLN A 220 22.53 -9.46 -35.53
N HIS A 221 21.76 -8.73 -34.72
CA HIS A 221 21.57 -7.28 -34.85
C HIS A 221 21.86 -6.56 -33.53
N LYS A 222 22.13 -5.26 -33.63
CA LYS A 222 22.30 -4.35 -32.50
C LYS A 222 21.21 -3.27 -32.53
N THR A 223 20.66 -2.92 -31.37
CA THR A 223 19.72 -1.82 -31.20
C THR A 223 20.16 -0.92 -30.05
N HIS A 224 19.97 0.39 -30.19
CA HIS A 224 20.15 1.35 -29.09
C HIS A 224 18.94 1.38 -28.14
N ARG A 225 17.80 0.87 -28.60
CA ARG A 225 16.56 0.80 -27.82
C ARG A 225 16.39 -0.61 -27.27
N VAL A 226 16.86 -0.82 -26.04
CA VAL A 226 16.67 -2.06 -25.28
C VAL A 226 15.26 -2.03 -24.68
N ILE A 227 14.37 -2.85 -25.22
CA ILE A 227 13.03 -3.07 -24.68
C ILE A 227 12.81 -4.58 -24.74
N GLU A 228 12.58 -5.17 -23.58
CA GLU A 228 12.08 -6.53 -23.33
C GLU A 228 11.72 -6.61 -21.84
N THR A 229 10.97 -7.63 -21.45
CA THR A 229 10.54 -7.80 -20.07
C THR A 229 11.69 -8.26 -19.16
N TYR A 230 11.94 -7.54 -18.07
CA TYR A 230 12.96 -7.90 -17.07
C TYR A 230 12.76 -9.33 -16.58
N GLY A 231 13.83 -10.12 -16.48
CA GLY A 231 13.80 -11.53 -16.09
C GLY A 231 13.89 -12.53 -17.25
N TYR A 232 13.57 -12.14 -18.49
CA TYR A 232 13.67 -12.99 -19.69
C TYR A 232 14.73 -12.53 -20.69
N MET A 233 15.27 -11.33 -20.49
CA MET A 233 16.31 -10.74 -21.34
C MET A 233 17.60 -11.54 -21.30
N SER A 234 18.14 -11.88 -22.47
CA SER A 234 19.49 -12.41 -22.55
C SER A 234 20.52 -11.34 -22.15
N PRO A 235 21.66 -11.72 -21.54
CA PRO A 235 22.59 -10.74 -21.01
C PRO A 235 23.23 -9.85 -22.07
N GLU A 236 23.54 -10.37 -23.25
CA GLU A 236 24.08 -9.61 -24.36
C GLU A 236 23.09 -8.59 -24.93
N TYR A 237 21.78 -8.88 -24.83
CA TYR A 237 20.73 -7.94 -25.20
C TYR A 237 20.57 -6.85 -24.14
N ALA A 238 20.51 -7.23 -22.87
CA ALA A 238 20.40 -6.30 -21.76
C ALA A 238 21.59 -5.33 -21.69
N MET A 239 22.81 -5.83 -21.89
CA MET A 239 24.04 -5.05 -21.72
C MET A 239 24.46 -4.29 -22.98
N PHE A 240 24.27 -4.87 -24.17
CA PHE A 240 24.80 -4.30 -25.42
C PHE A 240 23.74 -4.04 -26.50
N GLY A 241 22.47 -4.34 -26.21
CA GLY A 241 21.39 -4.26 -27.19
C GLY A 241 21.55 -5.24 -28.35
N LYS A 242 22.35 -6.30 -28.18
CA LYS A 242 22.60 -7.32 -29.20
C LYS A 242 21.55 -8.41 -29.11
N PHE A 243 20.85 -8.70 -30.21
CA PHE A 243 19.86 -9.77 -30.25
C PHE A 243 20.08 -10.71 -31.44
N SER A 244 19.77 -11.98 -31.23
CA SER A 244 19.88 -13.06 -32.22
C SER A 244 18.80 -14.11 -31.94
N ILE A 245 18.73 -15.16 -32.77
CA ILE A 245 17.91 -16.34 -32.48
C ILE A 245 18.27 -16.99 -31.13
N LYS A 246 19.50 -16.83 -30.65
CA LYS A 246 19.94 -17.34 -29.36
C LYS A 246 19.44 -16.50 -28.18
N SER A 247 19.08 -15.24 -28.42
CA SER A 247 18.43 -14.41 -27.40
C SER A 247 17.03 -14.97 -27.10
N ASP A 248 16.27 -15.35 -28.13
CA ASP A 248 14.99 -16.06 -27.95
C ASP A 248 15.15 -17.41 -27.23
N VAL A 249 16.24 -18.15 -27.50
CA VAL A 249 16.57 -19.41 -26.78
C VAL A 249 16.80 -19.16 -25.29
N PHE A 250 17.47 -18.07 -24.93
CA PHE A 250 17.64 -17.71 -23.52
C PHE A 250 16.28 -17.49 -22.85
N SER A 251 15.41 -16.69 -23.47
CA SER A 251 14.06 -16.43 -22.97
C SER A 251 13.24 -17.72 -22.85
N PHE A 252 13.36 -18.65 -23.80
CA PHE A 252 12.77 -19.98 -23.72
C PHE A 252 13.26 -20.78 -22.51
N GLY A 253 14.57 -20.75 -22.23
CA GLY A 253 15.14 -21.37 -21.03
C GLY A 253 14.50 -20.86 -19.75
N VAL A 254 14.27 -19.54 -19.64
CA VAL A 254 13.57 -18.96 -18.49
C VAL A 254 12.12 -19.44 -18.41
N ILE A 255 11.39 -19.45 -19.52
CA ILE A 255 10.00 -19.97 -19.57
C ILE A 255 9.96 -21.43 -19.13
N LEU A 256 10.94 -22.24 -19.54
CA LEU A 256 11.04 -23.64 -19.15
C LEU A 256 11.21 -23.80 -17.63
N LEU A 257 12.08 -23.00 -17.00
CA LEU A 257 12.22 -22.97 -15.54
C LEU A 257 10.93 -22.53 -14.82
N GLU A 258 10.19 -21.57 -15.38
CA GLU A 258 8.89 -21.14 -14.84
C GLU A 258 7.84 -22.26 -14.90
N ILE A 259 7.77 -23.00 -16.00
CA ILE A 259 6.83 -24.11 -16.18
C ILE A 259 7.13 -25.24 -15.18
N ILE A 260 8.40 -25.58 -15.00
CA ILE A 260 8.84 -26.64 -14.07
C ILE A 260 8.55 -26.24 -12.62
N SER A 261 8.89 -25.00 -12.24
CA SER A 261 8.76 -24.54 -10.85
C SER A 261 7.37 -24.07 -10.45
N GLY A 262 6.51 -23.72 -11.43
CA GLY A 262 5.25 -23.03 -11.18
C GLY A 262 5.41 -21.63 -10.57
N LYS A 263 6.64 -21.11 -10.51
CA LYS A 263 7.00 -19.81 -9.93
C LYS A 263 7.30 -18.82 -11.06
N LYS A 264 6.83 -17.58 -10.91
CA LYS A 264 7.15 -16.49 -11.86
C LYS A 264 8.57 -15.98 -11.64
N SER A 265 9.32 -15.77 -12.72
CA SER A 265 10.66 -15.20 -12.77
C SER A 265 10.72 -13.83 -12.08
N ASN A 266 9.72 -12.97 -12.33
CA ASN A 266 9.64 -11.61 -11.74
C ASN A 266 9.08 -11.58 -10.31
N GLY A 267 8.75 -12.74 -9.72
CA GLY A 267 8.13 -12.87 -8.40
C GLY A 267 8.92 -13.73 -7.42
N PHE A 268 10.14 -14.13 -7.77
CA PHE A 268 11.04 -14.87 -6.87
C PHE A 268 11.51 -13.94 -5.73
N HIS A 269 10.74 -13.89 -4.66
CA HIS A 269 11.03 -13.09 -3.47
C HIS A 269 11.05 -13.92 -2.18
N GLN A 270 11.09 -15.26 -2.29
CA GLN A 270 10.64 -16.04 -1.16
C GLN A 270 11.71 -16.33 -0.10
N GLU A 271 13.02 -16.28 -0.38
CA GLU A 271 14.02 -16.62 0.66
C GLU A 271 15.34 -15.82 0.60
N ASP A 272 15.82 -15.43 -0.59
CA ASP A 272 16.97 -14.53 -0.73
C ASP A 272 16.63 -13.42 -1.73
N PRO A 273 16.50 -12.14 -1.29
CA PRO A 273 16.22 -11.01 -2.17
C PRO A 273 17.23 -10.89 -3.31
N SER A 274 18.44 -11.44 -3.13
CA SER A 274 19.53 -11.33 -4.07
C SER A 274 19.48 -12.32 -5.23
N LEU A 275 18.77 -13.46 -5.18
CA LEU A 275 18.89 -14.46 -6.25
C LEU A 275 17.71 -14.43 -7.24
N THR A 276 18.02 -14.24 -8.53
CA THR A 276 17.04 -14.50 -9.63
C THR A 276 16.67 -15.98 -9.71
N LEU A 277 15.54 -16.30 -10.37
CA LEU A 277 15.11 -17.69 -10.63
C LEU A 277 16.24 -18.56 -11.19
N ILE A 278 16.99 -18.04 -12.17
CA ILE A 278 18.15 -18.73 -12.76
C ILE A 278 19.22 -19.01 -11.70
N GLY A 279 19.55 -18.01 -10.87
CA GLY A 279 20.54 -18.14 -9.80
C GLY A 279 20.16 -19.21 -8.78
N HIS A 280 18.91 -19.19 -8.30
CA HIS A 280 18.42 -20.19 -7.36
C HIS A 280 18.45 -21.62 -7.93
N VAL A 281 18.00 -21.80 -9.18
CA VAL A 281 18.03 -23.11 -9.84
C VAL A 281 19.47 -23.60 -10.05
N TRP A 282 20.40 -22.69 -10.37
CA TRP A 282 21.81 -23.04 -10.52
C TRP A 282 22.43 -23.55 -9.22
N GLU A 283 22.12 -22.93 -8.08
CA GLU A 283 22.59 -23.42 -6.77
C GLU A 283 22.03 -24.82 -6.46
N LEU A 284 20.73 -25.04 -6.64
CA LEU A 284 20.12 -26.37 -6.49
C LEU A 284 20.75 -27.41 -7.43
N TRP A 285 21.08 -27.02 -8.67
CA TRP A 285 21.75 -27.90 -9.62
C TRP A 285 23.14 -28.32 -9.15
N LYS A 286 23.97 -27.37 -8.70
CA LYS A 286 25.32 -27.66 -8.17
C LYS A 286 25.28 -28.57 -6.95
N GLU A 287 24.28 -28.41 -6.10
CA GLU A 287 24.09 -29.22 -4.89
C GLU A 287 23.48 -30.60 -5.16
N GLY A 288 23.11 -30.92 -6.41
CA GLY A 288 22.42 -32.17 -6.75
C GLY A 288 20.95 -32.20 -6.29
N ARG A 289 20.38 -31.05 -5.93
CA ARG A 289 19.04 -30.85 -5.37
C ARG A 289 18.06 -30.24 -6.38
N ALA A 290 18.36 -30.32 -7.68
CA ALA A 290 17.57 -29.68 -8.74
C ALA A 290 16.08 -30.04 -8.71
N LEU A 291 15.71 -31.27 -8.32
CA LEU A 291 14.31 -31.69 -8.24
C LEU A 291 13.49 -30.95 -7.17
N GLU A 292 14.13 -30.29 -6.20
CA GLU A 292 13.43 -29.48 -5.19
C GLU A 292 12.78 -28.23 -5.80
N MET A 293 13.22 -27.81 -7.00
CA MET A 293 12.62 -26.66 -7.67
C MET A 293 11.23 -26.96 -8.24
N VAL A 294 10.88 -28.24 -8.38
CA VAL A 294 9.67 -28.68 -9.06
C VAL A 294 8.43 -28.21 -8.30
N ASP A 295 7.43 -27.78 -9.05
CA ASP A 295 6.17 -27.30 -8.50
C ASP A 295 5.54 -28.32 -7.52
N SER A 296 5.40 -27.91 -6.25
CA SER A 296 4.86 -28.76 -5.18
C SER A 296 3.41 -29.19 -5.44
N THR A 297 2.68 -28.52 -6.33
CA THR A 297 1.34 -28.93 -6.76
C THR A 297 1.33 -30.22 -7.58
N LEU A 298 2.46 -30.63 -8.16
CA LEU A 298 2.59 -31.86 -8.93
C LEU A 298 2.62 -33.13 -8.05
N LYS A 299 2.73 -33.00 -6.71
CA LYS A 299 2.58 -34.10 -5.72
C LYS A 299 3.25 -35.42 -6.14
N GLU A 300 4.49 -35.38 -6.62
CA GLU A 300 5.28 -36.54 -7.08
C GLU A 300 4.73 -37.29 -8.31
N SER A 301 3.70 -36.77 -8.99
CA SER A 301 3.13 -37.35 -10.22
C SER A 301 3.91 -36.96 -11.49
N TYR A 302 5.24 -37.08 -11.46
CA TYR A 302 6.11 -36.75 -12.58
C TYR A 302 7.25 -37.76 -12.73
N ASN A 303 7.74 -37.92 -13.96
CA ASN A 303 8.94 -38.72 -14.22
C ASN A 303 10.17 -37.88 -13.89
N SER A 304 10.89 -38.22 -12.82
CA SER A 304 12.08 -37.50 -12.36
C SER A 304 13.17 -37.40 -13.44
N HIS A 305 13.32 -38.40 -14.31
CA HIS A 305 14.29 -38.36 -15.41
C HIS A 305 13.92 -37.29 -16.44
N GLU A 306 12.65 -37.26 -16.86
CA GLU A 306 12.14 -36.27 -17.82
C GLU A 306 12.21 -34.84 -17.27
N VAL A 307 11.88 -34.66 -15.99
CA VAL A 307 12.00 -33.37 -15.31
C VAL A 307 13.46 -32.94 -15.23
N MET A 308 14.36 -33.83 -14.78
CA MET A 308 15.79 -33.54 -14.67
C MET A 308 16.38 -33.16 -16.04
N LYS A 309 15.97 -33.87 -17.09
CA LYS A 309 16.31 -33.58 -18.48
C LYS A 309 15.86 -32.17 -18.89
N CYS A 310 14.62 -31.80 -18.59
CA CYS A 310 14.10 -30.46 -18.86
C CYS A 310 14.86 -29.37 -18.08
N ILE A 311 15.18 -29.59 -16.80
CA ILE A 311 15.98 -28.65 -16.00
C ILE A 311 17.37 -28.46 -16.64
N ARG A 312 18.00 -29.57 -17.04
CA ARG A 312 19.31 -29.53 -17.70
C ARG A 312 19.25 -28.75 -19.01
N ILE A 313 18.25 -29.00 -19.86
CA ILE A 313 18.03 -28.25 -21.11
C ILE A 313 17.81 -26.76 -20.82
N ALA A 314 17.03 -26.42 -19.79
CA ALA A 314 16.79 -25.03 -19.39
C ALA A 314 18.10 -24.33 -18.99
N LEU A 315 18.95 -25.01 -18.22
CA LEU A 315 20.28 -24.53 -17.85
C LEU A 315 21.23 -24.40 -19.05
N LEU A 316 21.11 -25.26 -20.06
CA LEU A 316 21.82 -25.09 -21.34
C LEU A 316 21.37 -23.83 -22.09
N CYS A 317 20.09 -23.50 -22.04
CA CYS A 317 19.52 -22.33 -22.71
C CYS A 317 19.95 -21.00 -22.09
N VAL A 318 20.19 -20.95 -20.78
CA VAL A 318 20.51 -19.69 -20.06
C VAL A 318 22.02 -19.43 -19.89
N GLN A 319 22.87 -20.19 -20.58
CA GLN A 319 24.32 -19.96 -20.63
C GLN A 319 24.71 -18.76 -21.52
N GLU A 320 26.01 -18.48 -21.59
CA GLU A 320 26.58 -17.54 -22.56
C GLU A 320 26.15 -17.87 -23.99
N ASP A 321 25.96 -16.83 -24.83
CA ASP A 321 25.42 -16.92 -26.19
C ASP A 321 26.08 -18.02 -27.06
N ALA A 322 27.41 -18.09 -27.01
CA ALA A 322 28.19 -19.07 -27.77
C ALA A 322 27.90 -20.53 -27.37
N MET A 323 27.53 -20.78 -26.11
CA MET A 323 27.31 -22.12 -25.56
C MET A 323 25.86 -22.58 -25.66
N ARG A 324 24.90 -21.68 -25.90
CA ARG A 324 23.48 -22.04 -25.98
C ARG A 324 23.23 -23.00 -27.16
N PRO A 325 22.42 -24.05 -27.01
CA PRO A 325 22.01 -24.87 -28.14
C PRO A 325 21.14 -24.06 -29.13
N THR A 326 21.00 -24.56 -30.36
CA THR A 326 19.95 -24.07 -31.27
C THR A 326 18.60 -24.64 -30.85
N ILE A 327 17.50 -23.98 -31.24
CA ILE A 327 16.16 -24.50 -30.95
C ILE A 327 15.89 -25.86 -31.61
N SER A 328 16.46 -26.12 -32.78
CA SER A 328 16.41 -27.44 -33.43
C SER A 328 17.12 -28.51 -32.61
N ALA A 329 18.30 -28.19 -32.04
CA ALA A 329 18.99 -29.10 -31.13
C ALA A 329 18.19 -29.33 -29.84
N ILE A 330 17.52 -28.30 -29.31
CA ILE A 330 16.64 -28.44 -28.13
C ILE A 330 15.48 -29.41 -28.42
N ILE A 331 14.84 -29.33 -29.59
CA ILE A 331 13.76 -30.27 -29.95
C ILE A 331 14.30 -31.71 -30.02
N LEU A 332 15.45 -31.92 -30.65
CA LEU A 332 16.10 -33.24 -30.65
C LEU A 332 16.41 -33.70 -29.22
N MET A 333 16.95 -32.82 -28.38
CA MET A 333 17.22 -33.11 -26.98
C MET A 333 15.95 -33.51 -26.22
N LEU A 334 14.81 -32.84 -26.46
CA LEU A 334 13.54 -33.18 -25.82
C LEU A 334 13.01 -34.55 -26.29
N ASP A 335 13.04 -34.80 -27.60
CA ASP A 335 12.42 -35.98 -28.23
C ASP A 335 13.27 -37.28 -28.14
N SER A 336 14.57 -37.19 -27.81
CA SER A 336 15.49 -38.35 -27.84
C SER A 336 16.23 -38.61 -26.53
N GLU A 337 16.68 -39.84 -26.32
CA GLU A 337 17.47 -40.25 -25.14
C GLU A 337 18.98 -39.94 -25.29
N ILE A 338 19.32 -38.82 -25.93
CA ILE A 338 20.71 -38.42 -26.13
C ILE A 338 21.33 -37.93 -24.81
N ASP A 339 22.58 -38.32 -24.56
CA ASP A 339 23.38 -37.76 -23.48
C ASP A 339 23.57 -36.25 -23.66
N LEU A 340 22.93 -35.50 -22.77
CA LEU A 340 23.02 -34.06 -22.78
C LEU A 340 24.40 -33.59 -22.31
N PRO A 341 24.89 -32.41 -22.76
CA PRO A 341 26.09 -31.81 -22.21
C PRO A 341 25.84 -31.29 -20.78
N TYR A 342 26.88 -31.26 -19.94
CA TYR A 342 26.76 -30.70 -18.59
C TYR A 342 26.69 -29.17 -18.66
N PRO A 343 25.70 -28.53 -18.00
CA PRO A 343 25.58 -27.08 -18.07
C PRO A 343 26.72 -26.40 -17.31
N LYS A 344 27.27 -25.33 -17.88
CA LYS A 344 28.20 -24.44 -17.18
C LYS A 344 27.43 -23.35 -16.45
N GLN A 345 28.11 -22.66 -15.54
CA GLN A 345 27.53 -21.56 -14.79
C GLN A 345 26.91 -20.52 -15.74
N PRO A 346 25.63 -20.14 -15.53
CA PRO A 346 25.00 -19.07 -16.28
C PRO A 346 25.81 -17.78 -16.15
N ALA A 347 25.99 -17.10 -17.27
CA ALA A 347 26.86 -15.92 -17.40
C ALA A 347 26.54 -14.80 -16.40
N PHE A 348 25.27 -14.70 -15.97
CA PHE A 348 24.80 -13.68 -15.03
C PHE A 348 23.90 -14.30 -13.98
N ILE A 349 24.48 -14.61 -12.82
CA ILE A 349 23.71 -14.72 -11.58
C ILE A 349 23.52 -13.28 -11.08
N PHE A 350 22.40 -12.65 -11.46
CA PHE A 350 22.02 -11.36 -10.86
C PHE A 350 21.89 -11.58 -9.36
N ARG A 351 22.87 -11.10 -8.58
CA ARG A 351 22.76 -10.85 -7.15
C ARG A 351 22.09 -9.50 -6.97
N THR A 352 20.82 -9.45 -6.59
CA THR A 352 20.09 -8.23 -6.19
C THR A 352 20.59 -7.75 -4.81
N SER A 353 21.86 -7.38 -4.73
CA SER A 353 22.45 -6.56 -3.68
C SER A 353 23.86 -6.18 -4.11
N CYS A 354 23.97 -5.12 -4.91
CA CYS A 354 25.23 -4.40 -4.99
C CYS A 354 25.35 -3.58 -3.70
N SER A 355 25.83 -4.19 -2.61
CA SER A 355 26.62 -3.44 -1.63
C SER A 355 28.04 -3.43 -2.20
N SER A 356 28.46 -2.25 -2.63
CA SER A 356 29.78 -1.90 -3.12
C SER A 356 30.93 -2.70 -2.52
N SER A 357 31.61 -3.49 -3.35
CA SER A 357 33.07 -3.68 -3.31
C SER A 357 33.53 -4.22 -4.67
N LEU A 358 33.39 -3.39 -5.70
CA LEU A 358 34.25 -3.52 -6.88
C LEU A 358 35.67 -3.19 -6.44
N ILE A 359 36.44 -4.21 -6.12
CA ILE A 359 37.90 -4.13 -6.11
C ILE A 359 38.29 -3.94 -7.57
N TRP A 360 38.44 -2.69 -7.97
CA TRP A 360 39.07 -2.32 -9.23
C TRP A 360 40.58 -2.41 -9.03
N GLU A 361 41.13 -3.62 -9.16
CA GLU A 361 42.56 -3.76 -9.45
C GLU A 361 42.79 -3.32 -10.89
N GLY A 362 43.44 -2.17 -11.08
CA GLY A 362 44.06 -1.85 -12.37
C GLY A 362 44.18 -0.37 -12.72
N ARG A 363 45.34 0.19 -12.34
CA ARG A 363 46.02 1.37 -12.92
C ARG A 363 45.47 2.76 -12.56
N SER A 364 45.98 3.26 -11.43
CA SER A 364 46.18 4.70 -11.23
C SER A 364 47.15 5.22 -12.31
N SER A 365 46.69 6.15 -13.15
CA SER A 365 47.56 7.09 -13.85
C SER A 365 47.73 8.31 -12.95
N ILE A 366 48.91 8.45 -12.36
CA ILE A 366 49.30 9.62 -11.60
C ILE A 366 49.47 10.77 -12.60
N ASN A 367 48.61 11.79 -12.53
CA ASN A 367 48.85 13.05 -13.19
C ASN A 367 49.62 13.94 -12.21
N GLU A 368 50.93 14.09 -12.42
CA GLU A 368 51.75 15.09 -11.74
C GLU A 368 51.30 16.49 -12.18
N VAL A 369 50.65 17.23 -11.29
CA VAL A 369 50.36 18.65 -11.49
C VAL A 369 51.49 19.44 -10.83
N THR A 370 52.34 20.06 -11.65
CA THR A 370 53.39 20.98 -11.23
C THR A 370 52.76 22.29 -10.76
N ILE A 371 52.89 22.61 -9.47
CA ILE A 371 52.46 23.89 -8.89
C ILE A 371 53.57 24.92 -9.13
N THR A 372 53.29 25.96 -9.90
CA THR A 372 54.18 27.11 -10.07
C THR A 372 53.77 28.20 -9.06
N GLU A 373 54.63 28.51 -8.10
CA GLU A 373 54.44 29.66 -7.20
C GLU A 373 54.73 30.97 -7.94
N THR A 374 53.76 31.87 -7.97
CA THR A 374 53.94 33.26 -8.41
C THR A 374 54.13 34.15 -7.19
N LEU A 375 55.34 34.67 -7.00
CA LEU A 375 55.66 35.74 -6.05
C LEU A 375 55.28 37.10 -6.66
N ALA A 376 54.34 37.79 -6.02
CA ALA A 376 54.04 39.19 -6.31
C ALA A 376 55.08 40.10 -5.64
N ARG A 377 55.51 41.14 -6.34
CA ARG A 377 56.29 42.25 -5.79
C ARG A 377 55.54 43.56 -6.00
#